data_AF-Q3TQH1-F1
#
_entry.id   AF-Q3TQH1-F1
#
_cell.length_a   1.000
_cell.length_b   1.000
_cell.length_c   1.000
_cell.angle_alpha   90.00
_cell.angle_beta   90.00
_cell.angle_gamma   90.00
#
_symmetry.space_group_name_H-M   'P 1'
#
loop_
_entity.id
_entity.type
_entity.pdbx_description
1 polymer ?
#
loop_
_entity_poly.entity_id
_entity_poly.type
_entity_poly.pdbx_seq_one_letter_code
_entity_poly.pdbx_strand_id
1 'polypeptide(L)'
;MSDTPASTFGGRRAVPPNNSNAAEVDLPTEELQGLVPRGVNLKDYLNVTAVHLFKERWDSNKIDHHTDKYDNNKLIVRRGQTFYIQIDFNRPYDPRKDLFRVEYVIGRYPQENKGTYIPVPVVKELQSGKWGAKVIMNEDRSVRLSVQSSPECIVGKFRMYVAVWTPYGILRTRRDPETDTYILFNPWCEEDAVYLDDEKEREEYVLNDIGVIFYGDFKDIKSRSWSYGQFEDGILDTCLYVMDKAEMDLSGRGNPIKVSRVGSAMVNAKDDEGVLVGSWDNVYAYGIPPSAWTGSVDILLEYRSSETPVRYGQCWVFAGVFNTFLRCLGIPARVITNYFSAHDNDANLQMDIFLEEDGNVSSKLTKDSV
;
A
#
# COMPACT_ATOMS: atom_id res chain seq x y z
N MET A 1 -15.81 29.09 -41.18
CA MET A 1 -14.48 28.49 -41.02
C MET A 1 -14.67 27.31 -40.12
N SER A 2 -14.42 26.10 -40.62
CA SER A 2 -14.59 24.85 -39.88
C SER A 2 -13.40 24.67 -38.95
N ASP A 3 -13.64 24.70 -37.63
CA ASP A 3 -12.65 24.30 -36.63
C ASP A 3 -12.32 22.82 -36.83
N THR A 4 -11.20 22.54 -37.48
CA THR A 4 -10.56 21.23 -37.44
C THR A 4 -10.17 20.92 -36.00
N PRO A 5 -10.56 19.78 -35.43
CA PRO A 5 -10.12 19.38 -34.10
C PRO A 5 -8.60 19.23 -34.12
N ALA A 6 -7.90 20.06 -33.35
CA ALA A 6 -6.46 19.97 -33.17
C ALA A 6 -6.11 18.56 -32.67
N SER A 7 -5.10 17.94 -33.28
CA SER A 7 -4.66 16.59 -32.88
C SER A 7 -4.09 16.63 -31.46
N THR A 8 -4.76 15.99 -30.52
CA THR A 8 -4.28 15.79 -29.15
C THR A 8 -3.27 14.65 -29.13
N PHE A 9 -2.08 14.86 -29.72
CA PHE A 9 -1.00 13.87 -29.70
C PHE A 9 -0.14 14.04 -28.44
N GLY A 10 -0.17 13.03 -27.55
CA GLY A 10 0.68 12.99 -26.36
C GLY A 10 2.10 12.51 -26.68
N GLY A 11 2.98 13.39 -27.16
CA GLY A 11 4.33 13.02 -27.61
C GLY A 11 5.34 12.62 -26.51
N ARG A 12 4.98 12.67 -25.22
CA ARG A 12 5.94 12.47 -24.12
C ARG A 12 6.17 10.98 -23.77
N ARG A 13 5.13 10.14 -23.83
CA ARG A 13 5.16 8.69 -23.55
C ARG A 13 4.01 7.99 -24.27
N ALA A 14 4.21 6.72 -24.65
CA ALA A 14 3.19 5.92 -25.34
C ALA A 14 1.99 5.53 -24.44
N VAL A 15 2.22 5.40 -23.13
CA VAL A 15 1.20 5.11 -22.12
C VAL A 15 1.30 6.17 -21.02
N PRO A 16 0.18 6.73 -20.52
CA PRO A 16 0.17 7.65 -19.39
C PRO A 16 0.78 7.02 -18.11
N PRO A 17 1.23 7.83 -17.13
CA PRO A 17 1.72 7.29 -15.87
C PRO A 17 0.64 6.46 -15.15
N ASN A 18 1.05 5.36 -14.52
CA ASN A 18 0.16 4.48 -13.77
C ASN A 18 0.42 4.70 -12.27
N ASN A 19 -0.15 5.77 -11.73
CA ASN A 19 0.20 6.34 -10.42
C ASN A 19 -0.96 6.40 -9.41
N SER A 20 -2.11 5.80 -9.72
CA SER A 20 -3.25 5.70 -8.80
C SER A 20 -3.71 4.26 -8.67
N ASN A 21 -3.80 3.78 -7.42
CA ASN A 21 -4.39 2.49 -7.08
C ASN A 21 -5.92 2.56 -7.21
N ALA A 22 -6.54 3.70 -6.92
CA ALA A 22 -7.98 3.90 -7.06
C ALA A 22 -8.46 3.88 -8.52
N ALA A 23 -7.59 4.24 -9.48
CA ALA A 23 -7.92 4.19 -10.89
C ALA A 23 -7.89 2.75 -11.43
N GLU A 24 -8.90 2.38 -12.22
CA GLU A 24 -9.02 1.04 -12.80
C GLU A 24 -9.17 1.09 -14.33
N VAL A 25 -9.03 -0.08 -14.96
CA VAL A 25 -9.35 -0.34 -16.38
C VAL A 25 -10.20 -1.60 -16.48
N ASP A 26 -11.24 -1.56 -17.30
CA ASP A 26 -12.06 -2.74 -17.55
C ASP A 26 -11.31 -3.73 -18.44
N LEU A 27 -11.12 -4.95 -17.92
CA LEU A 27 -10.56 -6.05 -18.68
C LEU A 27 -11.70 -6.77 -19.42
N PRO A 28 -11.53 -7.09 -20.71
CA PRO A 28 -12.54 -7.82 -21.46
C PRO A 28 -12.76 -9.21 -20.85
N THR A 29 -14.03 -9.57 -20.68
CA THR A 29 -14.44 -10.93 -20.27
C THR A 29 -14.23 -11.94 -21.38
N GLU A 30 -14.28 -11.48 -22.63
CA GLU A 30 -14.02 -12.27 -23.82
C GLU A 30 -13.05 -11.50 -24.71
N GLU A 31 -11.84 -12.03 -24.85
CA GLU A 31 -10.77 -11.43 -25.64
C GLU A 31 -10.38 -12.40 -26.74
N LEU A 32 -11.19 -12.44 -27.80
CA LEU A 32 -11.00 -13.34 -28.92
C LEU A 32 -10.00 -12.74 -29.93
N GLN A 33 -9.10 -13.56 -30.45
CA GLN A 33 -8.10 -13.17 -31.45
C GLN A 33 -8.28 -13.98 -32.73
N GLY A 34 -8.25 -13.29 -33.87
CA GLY A 34 -8.36 -13.91 -35.19
C GLY A 34 -9.79 -14.30 -35.57
N LEU A 35 -9.91 -15.17 -36.58
CA LEU A 35 -11.21 -15.64 -37.09
C LEU A 35 -11.67 -16.86 -36.28
N VAL A 36 -12.80 -16.73 -35.59
CA VAL A 36 -13.44 -17.85 -34.87
C VAL A 36 -14.36 -18.61 -35.84
N PRO A 37 -14.16 -19.93 -36.06
CA PRO A 37 -15.01 -20.72 -36.93
C PRO A 37 -16.48 -20.70 -36.48
N ARG A 38 -17.42 -20.67 -37.43
CA ARG A 38 -18.85 -20.82 -37.14
C ARG A 38 -19.09 -22.22 -36.58
N GLY A 39 -19.65 -22.31 -35.36
CA GLY A 39 -19.97 -23.58 -34.68
C GLY A 39 -19.13 -23.87 -33.44
N VAL A 40 -18.10 -23.07 -33.14
CA VAL A 40 -17.41 -23.14 -31.85
C VAL A 40 -18.36 -22.74 -30.73
N ASN A 41 -18.51 -23.61 -29.73
CA ASN A 41 -19.27 -23.31 -28.53
C ASN A 41 -18.32 -22.96 -27.39
N LEU A 42 -18.21 -21.67 -27.05
CA LEU A 42 -17.35 -21.22 -25.94
C LEU A 42 -17.73 -21.82 -24.58
N LYS A 43 -18.96 -22.35 -24.44
CA LYS A 43 -19.41 -23.05 -23.23
C LYS A 43 -18.71 -24.39 -22.98
N ASP A 44 -17.99 -24.93 -23.96
CA ASP A 44 -17.24 -26.19 -23.82
C ASP A 44 -15.95 -26.01 -22.99
N TYR A 45 -15.46 -24.76 -22.90
CA TYR A 45 -14.34 -24.38 -22.05
C TYR A 45 -14.77 -24.19 -20.59
N LEU A 46 -13.78 -24.12 -19.70
CA LEU A 46 -14.05 -23.80 -18.29
C LEU A 46 -14.67 -22.40 -18.18
N ASN A 47 -15.64 -22.31 -17.29
CA ASN A 47 -16.16 -21.03 -16.82
C ASN A 47 -16.19 -21.05 -15.30
N VAL A 48 -15.77 -19.96 -14.68
CA VAL A 48 -15.76 -19.82 -13.23
C VAL A 48 -17.16 -19.51 -12.73
N THR A 49 -17.62 -20.27 -11.74
CA THR A 49 -18.91 -20.08 -11.09
C THR A 49 -18.78 -19.36 -9.74
N ALA A 50 -17.67 -19.56 -9.03
CA ALA A 50 -17.37 -18.88 -7.77
C ALA A 50 -15.86 -18.85 -7.49
N VAL A 51 -15.43 -17.87 -6.69
CA VAL A 51 -14.07 -17.76 -6.15
C VAL A 51 -14.18 -17.61 -4.64
N HIS A 52 -13.44 -18.43 -3.90
CA HIS A 52 -13.36 -18.39 -2.45
C HIS A 52 -11.95 -18.02 -2.03
N LEU A 53 -11.83 -16.99 -1.19
CA LEU A 53 -10.54 -16.43 -0.78
C LEU A 53 -10.11 -16.85 0.63
N PHE A 54 -10.96 -17.57 1.37
CA PHE A 54 -10.72 -17.94 2.79
C PHE A 54 -10.23 -16.71 3.59
N LYS A 55 -10.98 -15.62 3.48
CA LYS A 55 -10.57 -14.26 3.86
C LYS A 55 -11.14 -13.79 5.20
N GLU A 56 -11.82 -14.69 5.92
CA GLU A 56 -12.32 -14.40 7.25
C GLU A 56 -11.17 -14.13 8.21
N ARG A 57 -11.39 -13.29 9.23
CA ARG A 57 -10.32 -12.90 10.18
C ARG A 57 -9.76 -14.10 10.96
N TRP A 58 -10.55 -15.16 11.11
CA TRP A 58 -10.20 -16.40 11.79
C TRP A 58 -9.69 -17.50 10.85
N ASP A 59 -9.72 -17.28 9.53
CA ASP A 59 -9.15 -18.23 8.57
C ASP A 59 -7.62 -18.15 8.53
N SER A 60 -6.98 -19.26 8.14
CA SER A 60 -5.53 -19.39 8.12
C SER A 60 -4.84 -18.32 7.27
N ASN A 61 -5.44 -17.88 6.16
CA ASN A 61 -4.82 -16.85 5.32
C ASN A 61 -4.54 -15.56 6.10
N LYS A 62 -5.49 -15.05 6.89
CA LYS A 62 -5.25 -13.80 7.64
C LYS A 62 -4.38 -13.99 8.87
N ILE A 63 -4.56 -15.11 9.57
CA ILE A 63 -3.78 -15.48 10.75
C ILE A 63 -2.30 -15.67 10.36
N ASP A 64 -2.01 -16.53 9.39
CA ASP A 64 -0.64 -16.89 9.00
C ASP A 64 0.10 -15.70 8.35
N HIS A 65 -0.64 -14.77 7.75
CA HIS A 65 -0.07 -13.53 7.20
C HIS A 65 -0.03 -12.38 8.21
N HIS A 66 -0.47 -12.57 9.46
CA HIS A 66 -0.49 -11.52 10.49
C HIS A 66 -1.26 -10.26 10.03
N THR A 67 -2.47 -10.49 9.53
CA THR A 67 -3.38 -9.47 8.97
C THR A 67 -4.84 -9.62 9.45
N ASP A 68 -5.07 -10.49 10.43
CA ASP A 68 -6.36 -10.70 11.11
C ASP A 68 -6.81 -9.50 11.97
N LYS A 69 -5.86 -8.65 12.37
CA LYS A 69 -6.12 -7.45 13.17
C LYS A 69 -6.82 -6.33 12.40
N TYR A 70 -6.58 -6.19 11.09
CA TYR A 70 -7.22 -5.16 10.27
C TYR A 70 -8.74 -5.30 10.30
N ASP A 71 -9.44 -4.21 10.61
CA ASP A 71 -10.88 -4.11 10.44
C ASP A 71 -11.22 -3.88 8.96
N ASN A 72 -11.05 -4.94 8.17
CA ASN A 72 -11.33 -4.96 6.74
C ASN A 72 -11.78 -6.35 6.32
N ASN A 73 -12.87 -6.45 5.57
CA ASN A 73 -13.48 -7.72 5.18
C ASN A 73 -12.87 -8.34 3.91
N LYS A 74 -11.97 -7.65 3.22
CA LYS A 74 -11.28 -8.15 2.02
C LYS A 74 -10.09 -9.00 2.40
N LEU A 75 -9.57 -9.76 1.44
CA LEU A 75 -8.34 -10.54 1.65
C LEU A 75 -7.17 -9.57 1.78
N ILE A 76 -6.39 -9.72 2.84
CA ILE A 76 -5.14 -9.00 3.06
C ILE A 76 -4.08 -10.07 3.26
N VAL A 77 -3.01 -10.01 2.48
CA VAL A 77 -1.87 -10.92 2.57
C VAL A 77 -0.59 -10.11 2.51
N ARG A 78 0.52 -10.75 2.87
CA ARG A 78 1.87 -10.18 2.78
C ARG A 78 2.65 -10.84 1.66
N ARG A 79 3.42 -10.05 0.92
CA ARG A 79 4.18 -10.52 -0.26
C ARG A 79 5.21 -11.61 0.10
N GLY A 80 5.61 -12.43 -0.86
CA GLY A 80 6.61 -13.48 -0.65
C GLY A 80 6.15 -14.71 0.13
N GLN A 81 4.90 -14.75 0.60
CA GLN A 81 4.31 -15.85 1.36
C GLN A 81 3.10 -16.42 0.63
N THR A 82 2.85 -17.72 0.81
CA THR A 82 1.73 -18.43 0.17
C THR A 82 0.41 -18.23 0.89
N PHE A 83 -0.66 -18.05 0.13
CA PHE A 83 -2.05 -18.05 0.62
C PHE A 83 -2.92 -18.97 -0.24
N TYR A 84 -4.08 -19.35 0.30
CA TYR A 84 -4.99 -20.29 -0.35
C TYR A 84 -6.18 -19.59 -1.01
N ILE A 85 -6.56 -20.07 -2.18
CA ILE A 85 -7.83 -19.71 -2.83
C ILE A 85 -8.47 -20.98 -3.39
N GLN A 86 -9.78 -20.94 -3.62
CA GLN A 86 -10.50 -22.00 -4.31
C GLN A 86 -11.33 -21.41 -5.45
N ILE A 87 -11.29 -22.07 -6.60
CA ILE A 87 -12.02 -21.68 -7.79
C ILE A 87 -12.98 -22.80 -8.12
N ASP A 88 -14.27 -22.48 -8.18
CA ASP A 88 -15.31 -23.40 -8.62
C ASP A 88 -15.61 -23.14 -10.09
N PHE A 89 -15.64 -24.21 -10.88
CA PHE A 89 -15.90 -24.18 -12.32
C PHE A 89 -17.26 -24.79 -12.69
N ASN A 90 -17.69 -24.56 -13.92
CA ASN A 90 -18.89 -25.19 -14.50
C ASN A 90 -18.77 -26.72 -14.63
N ARG A 91 -17.56 -27.26 -14.72
CA ARG A 91 -17.25 -28.71 -14.82
C ARG A 91 -15.89 -29.01 -14.18
N PRO A 92 -15.56 -30.30 -13.92
CA PRO A 92 -14.25 -30.68 -13.42
C PRO A 92 -13.10 -30.16 -14.31
N TYR A 93 -12.04 -29.68 -13.65
CA TYR A 93 -10.78 -29.27 -14.28
C TYR A 93 -9.98 -30.50 -14.72
N ASP A 94 -9.63 -30.57 -16.00
CA ASP A 94 -8.75 -31.60 -16.55
C ASP A 94 -7.43 -30.97 -17.03
N PRO A 95 -6.31 -31.20 -16.31
CA PRO A 95 -5.00 -30.64 -16.65
C PRO A 95 -4.47 -30.99 -18.05
N ARG A 96 -5.07 -31.96 -18.75
CA ARG A 96 -4.65 -32.38 -20.10
C ARG A 96 -5.26 -31.52 -21.20
N LYS A 97 -6.38 -30.84 -20.93
CA LYS A 97 -7.14 -30.07 -21.93
C LYS A 97 -7.41 -28.62 -21.52
N ASP A 98 -7.46 -28.35 -20.22
CA ASP A 98 -7.84 -27.05 -19.69
C ASP A 98 -6.57 -26.27 -19.29
N LEU A 99 -6.55 -25.00 -19.65
CA LEU A 99 -5.50 -24.08 -19.25
C LEU A 99 -6.16 -22.83 -18.67
N PHE A 100 -5.75 -22.44 -17.47
CA PHE A 100 -6.18 -21.20 -16.85
C PHE A 100 -5.06 -20.62 -16.01
N ARG A 101 -5.21 -19.34 -15.64
CA ARG A 101 -4.32 -18.65 -14.70
C ARG A 101 -5.12 -17.66 -13.86
N VAL A 102 -4.54 -17.28 -12.73
CA VAL A 102 -5.01 -16.14 -11.94
C VAL A 102 -4.30 -14.89 -12.46
N GLU A 103 -4.97 -13.75 -12.47
CA GLU A 103 -4.39 -12.46 -12.87
C GLU A 103 -4.63 -11.45 -11.75
N TYR A 104 -3.56 -10.79 -11.29
CA TYR A 104 -3.65 -9.65 -10.38
C TYR A 104 -3.35 -8.36 -11.13
N VAL A 105 -4.21 -7.35 -10.97
CA VAL A 105 -4.14 -6.13 -11.78
C VAL A 105 -4.34 -4.89 -10.92
N ILE A 106 -3.48 -3.90 -11.08
CA ILE A 106 -3.50 -2.64 -10.32
C ILE A 106 -3.32 -1.43 -11.24
N GLY A 107 -4.10 -0.38 -10.99
CA GLY A 107 -4.08 0.85 -11.78
C GLY A 107 -4.86 0.76 -13.11
N ARG A 108 -4.92 1.91 -13.80
CA ARG A 108 -5.60 2.08 -15.09
C ARG A 108 -4.75 1.65 -16.29
N TYR A 109 -3.43 1.70 -16.18
CA TYR A 109 -2.52 1.37 -17.28
C TYR A 109 -1.59 0.21 -16.92
N PRO A 110 -2.14 -0.97 -16.57
CA PRO A 110 -1.35 -2.09 -16.06
C PRO A 110 -0.49 -2.69 -17.18
N GLN A 111 0.76 -3.01 -16.84
CA GLN A 111 1.76 -3.58 -17.74
C GLN A 111 2.56 -4.67 -17.02
N GLU A 112 2.81 -5.78 -17.71
CA GLU A 112 3.49 -6.96 -17.15
C GLU A 112 4.93 -6.64 -16.74
N ASN A 113 5.68 -5.98 -17.63
CA ASN A 113 7.07 -5.55 -17.39
C ASN A 113 7.21 -4.45 -16.31
N LYS A 114 6.09 -3.90 -15.81
CA LYS A 114 6.05 -2.94 -14.69
C LYS A 114 5.50 -3.58 -13.41
N GLY A 115 5.18 -4.87 -13.42
CA GLY A 115 4.59 -5.58 -12.28
C GLY A 115 3.17 -5.15 -11.92
N THR A 116 2.49 -4.37 -12.77
CA THR A 116 1.13 -3.86 -12.51
C THR A 116 0.02 -4.69 -13.17
N TYR A 117 0.42 -5.58 -14.09
CA TYR A 117 -0.37 -6.72 -14.56
C TYR A 117 0.43 -7.99 -14.24
N ILE A 118 -0.14 -8.90 -13.45
CA ILE A 118 0.58 -10.06 -12.91
C ILE A 118 -0.15 -11.33 -13.33
N PRO A 119 0.28 -12.00 -14.40
CA PRO A 119 -0.20 -13.33 -14.73
C PRO A 119 0.42 -14.37 -13.80
N VAL A 120 -0.39 -15.05 -13.01
CA VAL A 120 0.05 -16.08 -12.06
C VAL A 120 -0.12 -17.47 -12.69
N PRO A 121 0.96 -18.09 -13.19
CA PRO A 121 0.86 -19.37 -13.87
C PRO A 121 0.54 -20.50 -12.88
N VAL A 122 -0.27 -21.47 -13.34
CA VAL A 122 -0.43 -22.73 -12.61
C VAL A 122 0.80 -23.60 -12.85
N VAL A 123 1.53 -23.92 -11.78
CA VAL A 123 2.82 -24.62 -11.81
C VAL A 123 2.75 -25.94 -11.05
N LYS A 124 3.65 -26.86 -11.38
CA LYS A 124 3.79 -28.13 -10.65
C LYS A 124 4.34 -27.93 -9.24
N GLU A 125 5.36 -27.09 -9.14
CA GLU A 125 6.04 -26.73 -7.88
C GLU A 125 6.26 -25.22 -7.84
N LEU A 126 6.12 -24.66 -6.64
CA LEU A 126 6.41 -23.24 -6.40
C LEU A 126 7.93 -23.02 -6.39
N GLN A 127 8.37 -21.89 -6.94
CA GLN A 127 9.78 -21.50 -6.95
C GLN A 127 9.95 -20.28 -6.04
N SER A 128 10.95 -20.29 -5.15
CA SER A 128 11.29 -19.12 -4.33
C SER A 128 11.39 -17.84 -5.16
N GLY A 129 10.95 -16.73 -4.58
CA GLY A 129 11.03 -15.41 -5.20
C GLY A 129 10.04 -15.13 -6.34
N LYS A 130 9.32 -16.13 -6.86
CA LYS A 130 8.48 -15.99 -8.06
C LYS A 130 6.99 -16.14 -7.78
N TRP A 131 6.20 -15.48 -8.63
CA TRP A 131 4.76 -15.70 -8.71
C TRP A 131 4.44 -17.09 -9.27
N GLY A 132 3.50 -17.78 -8.63
CA GLY A 132 2.99 -19.06 -9.12
C GLY A 132 1.82 -19.57 -8.29
N ALA A 133 1.00 -20.43 -8.87
CA ALA A 133 -0.10 -21.10 -8.20
C ALA A 133 0.06 -22.62 -8.32
N LYS A 134 0.07 -23.35 -7.21
CA LYS A 134 0.12 -24.82 -7.19
C LYS A 134 -1.26 -25.38 -6.87
N VAL A 135 -1.74 -26.32 -7.68
CA VAL A 135 -2.95 -27.08 -7.37
C VAL A 135 -2.67 -28.01 -6.20
N ILE A 136 -3.37 -27.81 -5.08
CA ILE A 136 -3.24 -28.65 -3.87
C ILE A 136 -4.43 -29.59 -3.67
N MET A 137 -5.60 -29.25 -4.20
CA MET A 137 -6.78 -30.12 -4.24
C MET A 137 -7.55 -29.91 -5.54
N ASN A 138 -8.08 -31.00 -6.09
CA ASN A 138 -8.95 -31.00 -7.27
C ASN A 138 -10.11 -31.97 -6.99
N GLU A 139 -11.25 -31.43 -6.58
CA GLU A 139 -12.42 -32.19 -6.11
C GLU A 139 -13.67 -31.71 -6.85
N ASP A 140 -14.39 -32.63 -7.49
CA ASP A 140 -15.56 -32.33 -8.32
C ASP A 140 -15.32 -31.20 -9.33
N ARG A 141 -15.82 -30.00 -9.04
CA ARG A 141 -15.69 -28.81 -9.89
C ARG A 141 -14.80 -27.73 -9.28
N SER A 142 -14.18 -28.03 -8.14
CA SER A 142 -13.44 -27.08 -7.32
C SER A 142 -11.96 -27.39 -7.36
N VAL A 143 -11.16 -26.36 -7.62
CA VAL A 143 -9.70 -26.43 -7.59
C VAL A 143 -9.19 -25.51 -6.50
N ARG A 144 -8.48 -26.06 -5.51
CA ARG A 144 -7.81 -25.27 -4.48
C ARG A 144 -6.37 -25.02 -4.88
N LEU A 145 -5.96 -23.77 -4.81
CA LEU A 145 -4.63 -23.30 -5.18
C LEU A 145 -3.90 -22.79 -3.95
N SER A 146 -2.62 -23.14 -3.82
CA SER A 146 -1.65 -22.39 -3.02
C SER A 146 -0.97 -21.37 -3.94
N VAL A 147 -1.23 -20.09 -3.71
CA VAL A 147 -0.73 -18.97 -4.52
C VAL A 147 0.44 -18.33 -3.79
N GLN A 148 1.60 -18.27 -4.45
CA GLN A 148 2.78 -17.57 -3.96
C GLN A 148 2.95 -16.25 -4.72
N SER A 149 3.11 -15.17 -3.98
CA SER A 149 3.50 -13.87 -4.53
C SER A 149 5.03 -13.70 -4.51
N SER A 150 5.57 -12.87 -5.40
CA SER A 150 6.99 -12.48 -5.31
C SER A 150 7.24 -11.60 -4.08
N PRO A 151 8.38 -11.73 -3.37
CA PRO A 151 8.76 -10.84 -2.26
C PRO A 151 9.04 -9.40 -2.71
N GLU A 152 9.22 -9.15 -4.02
CA GLU A 152 9.38 -7.81 -4.58
C GLU A 152 8.05 -7.20 -5.06
N CYS A 153 6.92 -7.85 -4.78
CA CYS A 153 5.62 -7.39 -5.24
C CYS A 153 5.31 -5.96 -4.81
N ILE A 154 4.65 -5.22 -5.71
CA ILE A 154 4.07 -3.91 -5.44
C ILE A 154 3.09 -4.02 -4.27
N VAL A 155 3.16 -3.07 -3.33
CA VAL A 155 2.19 -2.96 -2.23
C VAL A 155 0.98 -2.15 -2.68
N GLY A 156 -0.21 -2.67 -2.40
CA GLY A 156 -1.46 -2.04 -2.80
C GLY A 156 -2.65 -3.00 -2.82
N LYS A 157 -3.78 -2.49 -3.32
CA LYS A 157 -5.02 -3.26 -3.53
C LYS A 157 -5.12 -3.70 -4.98
N PHE A 158 -5.08 -5.00 -5.21
CA PHE A 158 -5.15 -5.60 -6.53
C PHE A 158 -6.55 -6.12 -6.82
N ARG A 159 -6.92 -6.05 -8.09
CA ARG A 159 -8.10 -6.70 -8.63
C ARG A 159 -7.71 -8.10 -9.06
N MET A 160 -8.51 -9.09 -8.68
CA MET A 160 -8.29 -10.49 -9.04
C MET A 160 -9.17 -10.87 -10.23
N TYR A 161 -8.60 -11.64 -11.16
CA TYR A 161 -9.33 -12.29 -12.23
C TYR A 161 -8.87 -13.73 -12.39
N VAL A 162 -9.75 -14.57 -12.95
CA VAL A 162 -9.39 -15.89 -13.45
C VAL A 162 -9.56 -15.88 -14.97
N ALA A 163 -8.49 -16.21 -15.68
CA ALA A 163 -8.44 -16.21 -17.13
C ALA A 163 -8.25 -17.63 -17.64
N VAL A 164 -9.25 -18.14 -18.37
CA VAL A 164 -9.23 -19.42 -19.07
C VAL A 164 -8.72 -19.20 -20.49
N TRP A 165 -7.68 -19.94 -20.85
CA TRP A 165 -7.05 -19.86 -22.17
C TRP A 165 -7.70 -20.85 -23.13
N THR A 166 -8.07 -20.35 -24.30
CA THR A 166 -8.65 -21.13 -25.38
C THR A 166 -7.81 -20.95 -26.65
N PRO A 167 -7.93 -21.84 -27.65
CA PRO A 167 -7.32 -21.65 -28.97
C PRO A 167 -7.75 -20.35 -29.68
N TYR A 168 -8.85 -19.73 -29.24
CA TYR A 168 -9.45 -18.56 -29.88
C TYR A 168 -9.18 -17.26 -29.10
N GLY A 169 -8.54 -17.34 -27.93
CA GLY A 169 -8.35 -16.19 -27.05
C GLY A 169 -8.64 -16.51 -25.59
N ILE A 170 -8.91 -15.47 -24.80
CA ILE A 170 -9.06 -15.57 -23.34
C ILE A 170 -10.53 -15.37 -22.94
N LEU A 171 -11.03 -16.24 -22.07
CA LEU A 171 -12.29 -16.06 -21.34
C LEU A 171 -11.96 -15.71 -19.88
N ARG A 172 -12.46 -14.58 -19.39
CA ARG A 172 -12.08 -14.01 -18.10
C ARG A 172 -13.30 -13.73 -17.24
N THR A 173 -13.14 -13.87 -15.93
CA THR A 173 -14.16 -13.44 -14.96
C THR A 173 -14.49 -11.95 -15.11
N ARG A 174 -15.72 -11.58 -14.73
CA ARG A 174 -16.12 -10.18 -14.63
C ARG A 174 -15.40 -9.50 -13.46
N ARG A 175 -15.34 -8.17 -13.47
CA ARG A 175 -14.90 -7.38 -12.31
C ARG A 175 -15.75 -7.74 -11.09
N ASP A 176 -15.09 -8.17 -10.02
CA ASP A 176 -15.74 -8.51 -8.74
C ASP A 176 -15.00 -7.84 -7.57
N PRO A 177 -15.55 -6.76 -6.97
CA PRO A 177 -14.95 -6.06 -5.84
C PRO A 177 -14.74 -6.93 -4.59
N GLU A 178 -15.47 -8.05 -4.45
CA GLU A 178 -15.33 -8.94 -3.29
C GLU A 178 -14.07 -9.78 -3.33
N THR A 179 -13.44 -9.87 -4.52
CA THR A 179 -12.18 -10.59 -4.73
C THR A 179 -10.96 -9.67 -4.81
N ASP A 180 -11.13 -8.38 -4.53
CA ASP A 180 -9.98 -7.47 -4.39
C ASP A 180 -9.10 -7.91 -3.21
N THR A 181 -7.79 -7.95 -3.45
CA THR A 181 -6.79 -8.47 -2.50
C THR A 181 -5.74 -7.41 -2.22
N TYR A 182 -5.53 -7.09 -0.95
CA TYR A 182 -4.42 -6.25 -0.51
C TYR A 182 -3.17 -7.11 -0.38
N ILE A 183 -2.06 -6.63 -0.93
CA ILE A 183 -0.73 -7.23 -0.75
C ILE A 183 0.14 -6.19 -0.04
N LEU A 184 0.64 -6.53 1.15
CA LEU A 184 1.46 -5.67 2.02
C LEU A 184 2.92 -6.10 2.02
N PHE A 185 3.78 -5.26 2.61
CA PHE A 185 5.16 -5.64 2.96
C PHE A 185 5.17 -6.80 3.96
N ASN A 186 6.22 -7.63 3.91
CA ASN A 186 6.33 -8.84 4.72
C ASN A 186 7.58 -8.91 5.61
N PRO A 187 7.50 -8.41 6.86
CA PRO A 187 8.57 -8.54 7.85
C PRO A 187 8.90 -9.98 8.25
N TRP A 188 8.03 -10.96 7.95
CA TRP A 188 8.24 -12.38 8.25
C TRP A 188 8.91 -13.16 7.09
N CYS A 189 9.04 -12.56 5.91
CA CYS A 189 9.65 -13.20 4.75
C CYS A 189 11.14 -12.83 4.63
N GLU A 190 12.04 -13.81 4.75
CA GLU A 190 13.50 -13.61 4.66
C GLU A 190 13.96 -12.98 3.32
N GLU A 191 13.19 -13.16 2.25
CA GLU A 191 13.48 -12.57 0.94
C GLU A 191 12.96 -11.13 0.80
N ASP A 192 12.18 -10.62 1.75
CA ASP A 192 11.64 -9.26 1.73
C ASP A 192 12.68 -8.24 2.21
N ALA A 193 12.76 -7.10 1.52
CA ALA A 193 13.62 -5.98 1.89
C ALA A 193 13.34 -5.40 3.29
N VAL A 194 12.18 -5.68 3.90
CA VAL A 194 11.82 -5.24 5.26
C VAL A 194 11.83 -6.37 6.29
N TYR A 195 12.49 -7.50 5.98
CA TYR A 195 12.61 -8.63 6.88
C TYR A 195 13.16 -8.25 8.26
N LEU A 196 12.57 -8.83 9.29
CA LEU A 196 13.01 -8.72 10.68
C LEU A 196 12.98 -10.11 11.32
N ASP A 197 14.12 -10.56 11.84
CA ASP A 197 14.32 -11.95 12.28
C ASP A 197 13.79 -12.24 13.69
N ASP A 198 13.65 -11.22 14.53
CA ASP A 198 13.11 -11.34 15.88
C ASP A 198 11.58 -11.12 15.94
N GLU A 199 10.86 -12.09 16.51
CA GLU A 199 9.39 -12.03 16.63
C GLU A 199 8.92 -10.88 17.54
N LYS A 200 9.64 -10.56 18.62
CA LYS A 200 9.24 -9.49 19.53
C LYS A 200 9.41 -8.13 18.86
N GLU A 201 10.44 -7.97 18.03
CA GLU A 201 10.60 -6.77 17.22
C GLU A 201 9.50 -6.64 16.15
N ARG A 202 9.05 -7.74 15.55
CA ARG A 202 7.90 -7.71 14.62
C ARG A 202 6.61 -7.34 15.33
N GLU A 203 6.35 -7.93 16.50
CA GLU A 203 5.22 -7.56 17.34
C GLU A 203 5.27 -6.06 17.69
N GLU A 204 6.41 -5.54 18.15
CA GLU A 204 6.52 -4.14 18.57
C GLU A 204 6.50 -3.14 17.41
N TYR A 205 7.25 -3.40 16.33
CA TYR A 205 7.47 -2.42 15.26
C TYR A 205 6.46 -2.52 14.12
N VAL A 206 5.58 -3.52 14.11
CA VAL A 206 4.57 -3.72 13.07
C VAL A 206 3.18 -3.91 13.67
N LEU A 207 3.04 -4.82 14.65
CA LEU A 207 1.72 -5.26 15.14
C LEU A 207 1.21 -4.50 16.37
N ASN A 208 2.07 -3.75 17.06
CA ASN A 208 1.65 -2.89 18.15
C ASN A 208 1.04 -1.61 17.57
N ASP A 209 -0.22 -1.34 17.89
CA ASP A 209 -1.01 -0.21 17.40
C ASP A 209 -1.11 0.95 18.40
N ILE A 210 -0.41 0.83 19.52
CA ILE A 210 -0.26 1.87 20.54
C ILE A 210 1.23 2.08 20.79
N GLY A 211 1.63 3.35 20.90
CA GLY A 211 3.01 3.73 21.16
C GLY A 211 3.14 4.71 22.32
N VAL A 212 4.39 4.97 22.67
CA VAL A 212 4.78 6.04 23.58
C VAL A 212 5.68 7.02 22.84
N ILE A 213 5.34 8.30 22.95
CA ILE A 213 6.18 9.40 22.47
C ILE A 213 6.77 10.10 23.67
N PHE A 214 8.10 10.18 23.71
CA PHE A 214 8.83 10.89 24.76
C PHE A 214 8.96 12.37 24.41
N TYR A 215 8.87 13.24 25.41
CA TYR A 215 9.00 14.70 25.26
C TYR A 215 9.46 15.32 26.59
N GLY A 216 9.53 16.66 26.65
CA GLY A 216 9.99 17.38 27.84
C GLY A 216 11.46 17.74 27.73
N ASP A 217 12.16 17.71 28.85
CA ASP A 217 13.60 18.00 28.92
C ASP A 217 14.38 16.71 29.23
N PHE A 218 15.65 16.65 28.84
CA PHE A 218 16.50 15.48 29.13
C PHE A 218 16.64 15.18 30.63
N LYS A 219 16.44 16.18 31.50
CA LYS A 219 16.42 16.02 32.98
C LYS A 219 15.03 15.72 33.53
N ASP A 220 13.97 15.97 32.77
CA ASP A 220 12.57 15.76 33.15
C ASP A 220 11.81 15.13 31.96
N ILE A 221 12.16 13.88 31.67
CA ILE A 221 11.60 13.11 30.55
C ILE A 221 10.13 12.81 30.85
N LYS A 222 9.26 13.25 29.96
CA LYS A 222 7.83 12.98 29.98
C LYS A 222 7.46 12.03 28.84
N SER A 223 6.34 11.37 29.01
CA SER A 223 5.80 10.45 28.01
C SER A 223 4.32 10.71 27.78
N ARG A 224 3.89 10.45 26.55
CA ARG A 224 2.49 10.50 26.14
C ARG A 224 2.20 9.24 25.32
N SER A 225 1.08 8.59 25.60
CA SER A 225 0.57 7.51 24.75
C SER A 225 0.05 8.05 23.43
N TRP A 226 0.28 7.32 22.35
CA TRP A 226 -0.21 7.66 21.02
C TRP A 226 -0.90 6.44 20.40
N SER A 227 -2.14 6.60 19.95
CA SER A 227 -2.80 5.56 19.16
C SER A 227 -2.30 5.64 17.71
N TYR A 228 -1.51 4.66 17.28
CA TYR A 228 -1.18 4.52 15.86
C TYR A 228 -2.42 4.05 15.09
N GLY A 229 -3.13 3.05 15.61
CA GLY A 229 -4.43 2.60 15.08
C GLY A 229 -4.37 2.12 13.63
N GLN A 230 -3.25 1.51 13.20
CA GLN A 230 -3.05 1.09 11.80
C GLN A 230 -4.06 0.03 11.32
N PHE A 231 -4.76 -0.63 12.23
CA PHE A 231 -5.73 -1.67 11.96
C PHE A 231 -7.19 -1.19 11.98
N GLU A 232 -7.44 0.06 12.36
CA GLU A 232 -8.78 0.64 12.39
C GLU A 232 -9.37 0.75 10.97
N ASP A 233 -10.71 0.73 10.88
CA ASP A 233 -11.42 0.81 9.60
C ASP A 233 -11.01 2.05 8.80
N GLY A 234 -10.85 1.88 7.48
CA GLY A 234 -10.46 2.93 6.55
C GLY A 234 -9.00 3.38 6.57
N ILE A 235 -8.18 3.00 7.57
CA ILE A 235 -6.78 3.46 7.68
C ILE A 235 -5.90 2.89 6.57
N LEU A 236 -6.03 1.60 6.25
CA LEU A 236 -5.27 0.98 5.16
C LEU A 236 -5.58 1.63 3.80
N ASP A 237 -6.87 1.85 3.50
CA ASP A 237 -7.29 2.53 2.27
C ASP A 237 -6.81 3.99 2.24
N THR A 238 -6.76 4.66 3.41
CA THR A 238 -6.21 6.01 3.52
C THR A 238 -4.71 6.04 3.23
N CYS A 239 -3.94 5.05 3.67
CA CYS A 239 -2.51 4.95 3.35
C CYS A 239 -2.29 4.80 1.83
N LEU A 240 -3.12 4.00 1.15
CA LEU A 240 -3.07 3.90 -0.32
C LEU A 240 -3.45 5.23 -0.99
N TYR A 241 -4.45 5.93 -0.44
CA TYR A 241 -4.87 7.25 -0.92
C TYR A 241 -3.78 8.32 -0.77
N VAL A 242 -3.01 8.31 0.32
CA VAL A 242 -1.86 9.21 0.49
C VAL A 242 -0.86 9.03 -0.65
N MET A 243 -0.54 7.79 -1.03
CA MET A 243 0.35 7.52 -2.17
C MET A 243 -0.27 7.90 -3.52
N ASP A 244 -1.59 7.82 -3.67
CA ASP A 244 -2.31 8.28 -4.86
C ASP A 244 -2.27 9.81 -4.99
N LYS A 245 -2.50 10.55 -3.89
CA LYS A 245 -2.39 12.02 -3.86
C LYS A 245 -0.97 12.50 -4.15
N ALA A 246 0.03 11.73 -3.72
CA ALA A 246 1.44 11.97 -4.07
C ALA A 246 1.79 11.70 -5.54
N GLU A 247 0.83 11.24 -6.35
CA GLU A 247 1.05 10.75 -7.71
C GLU A 247 2.17 9.70 -7.78
N MET A 248 2.30 8.87 -6.74
CA MET A 248 3.37 7.88 -6.64
C MET A 248 3.14 6.75 -7.65
N ASP A 249 4.06 6.61 -8.61
CA ASP A 249 4.02 5.56 -9.62
C ASP A 249 3.90 4.17 -8.97
N LEU A 250 2.92 3.38 -9.41
CA LEU A 250 2.59 2.09 -8.80
C LEU A 250 3.79 1.13 -8.80
N SER A 251 4.60 1.16 -9.85
CA SER A 251 5.81 0.32 -9.95
C SER A 251 6.84 0.60 -8.86
N GLY A 252 6.78 1.76 -8.22
CA GLY A 252 7.66 2.14 -7.11
C GLY A 252 7.16 1.72 -5.73
N ARG A 253 5.89 1.32 -5.56
CA ARG A 253 5.29 1.07 -4.24
C ARG A 253 5.73 -0.23 -3.58
N GLY A 254 6.40 -1.11 -4.32
CA GLY A 254 7.09 -2.28 -3.74
C GLY A 254 8.46 -1.96 -3.12
N ASN A 255 8.98 -0.74 -3.28
CA ASN A 255 10.28 -0.36 -2.76
C ASN A 255 10.12 0.45 -1.45
N PRO A 256 10.53 -0.08 -0.28
CA PRO A 256 10.32 0.58 1.00
C PRO A 256 11.07 1.92 1.10
N ILE A 257 12.22 2.09 0.42
CA ILE A 257 12.95 3.36 0.39
C ILE A 257 12.12 4.45 -0.30
N LYS A 258 11.50 4.12 -1.44
CA LYS A 258 10.65 5.07 -2.16
C LYS A 258 9.37 5.38 -1.40
N VAL A 259 8.73 4.35 -0.83
CA VAL A 259 7.53 4.50 -0.01
C VAL A 259 7.80 5.42 1.19
N SER A 260 8.90 5.19 1.91
CA SER A 260 9.28 6.05 3.05
C SER A 260 9.57 7.48 2.60
N ARG A 261 10.29 7.68 1.49
CA ARG A 261 10.62 9.03 0.99
C ARG A 261 9.38 9.81 0.55
N VAL A 262 8.46 9.17 -0.17
CA VAL A 262 7.22 9.82 -0.61
C VAL A 262 6.28 10.03 0.58
N GLY A 263 6.13 9.03 1.44
CA GLY A 263 5.31 9.13 2.64
C GLY A 263 5.77 10.24 3.59
N SER A 264 7.08 10.40 3.81
CA SER A 264 7.60 11.46 4.68
C SER A 264 7.37 12.86 4.11
N ALA A 265 7.42 13.03 2.79
CA ALA A 265 7.05 14.28 2.13
C ALA A 265 5.55 14.57 2.31
N MET A 266 4.70 13.58 2.02
CA MET A 266 3.24 13.74 2.08
C MET A 266 2.66 13.96 3.47
N VAL A 267 3.37 13.60 4.55
CA VAL A 267 2.86 13.82 5.91
C VAL A 267 2.78 15.32 6.23
N ASN A 268 3.64 16.15 5.64
CA ASN A 268 3.61 17.60 5.78
C ASN A 268 2.93 18.25 4.58
N ALA A 269 2.04 19.20 4.82
CA ALA A 269 1.25 19.85 3.77
C ALA A 269 2.00 20.90 2.95
N LYS A 270 3.22 21.28 3.35
CA LYS A 270 4.03 22.20 2.54
C LYS A 270 4.41 21.50 1.23
N ASP A 271 4.30 22.23 0.14
CA ASP A 271 4.64 21.83 -1.24
C ASP A 271 3.62 20.90 -1.93
N ASP A 272 3.15 19.82 -1.27
CA ASP A 272 2.40 18.73 -1.95
C ASP A 272 0.93 18.54 -1.50
N GLU A 273 0.32 19.52 -0.81
CA GLU A 273 -1.04 19.38 -0.21
C GLU A 273 -1.21 18.09 0.63
N GLY A 274 -0.14 17.75 1.36
CA GLY A 274 -0.04 16.61 2.25
C GLY A 274 -1.02 16.59 3.44
N VAL A 275 -0.85 15.60 4.32
CA VAL A 275 -1.81 15.21 5.35
C VAL A 275 -2.05 16.31 6.39
N LEU A 276 -0.99 16.96 6.90
CA LEU A 276 -1.06 17.86 8.05
C LEU A 276 -0.40 19.22 7.79
N VAL A 277 -1.05 20.29 8.23
CA VAL A 277 -0.48 21.65 8.27
C VAL A 277 0.28 21.86 9.57
N GLY A 278 1.56 22.22 9.47
CA GLY A 278 2.38 22.58 10.63
C GLY A 278 2.08 23.98 11.17
N SER A 279 1.90 24.12 12.50
CA SER A 279 1.80 25.44 13.16
C SER A 279 2.44 25.47 14.55
N TRP A 280 3.10 26.59 14.85
CA TRP A 280 3.73 26.94 16.13
C TRP A 280 3.31 28.33 16.63
N ASP A 281 2.19 28.87 16.12
CA ASP A 281 1.73 30.23 16.42
C ASP A 281 1.05 30.40 17.78
N ASN A 282 0.75 29.30 18.48
CA ASN A 282 0.03 29.25 19.74
C ASN A 282 -1.41 29.84 19.69
N VAL A 283 -1.97 30.00 18.49
CA VAL A 283 -3.35 30.49 18.24
C VAL A 283 -4.20 29.39 17.62
N TYR A 284 -3.66 28.65 16.65
CA TYR A 284 -4.29 27.50 16.00
C TYR A 284 -5.71 27.78 15.46
N ALA A 285 -5.92 28.97 14.90
CA ALA A 285 -7.24 29.39 14.41
C ALA A 285 -7.76 28.44 13.32
N TYR A 286 -9.06 28.10 13.38
CA TYR A 286 -9.73 27.22 12.40
C TYR A 286 -9.15 25.80 12.33
N GLY A 287 -8.55 25.30 13.40
CA GLY A 287 -8.05 23.94 13.48
C GLY A 287 -7.97 23.44 14.92
N ILE A 288 -7.40 22.26 15.07
CA ILE A 288 -7.17 21.61 16.36
C ILE A 288 -5.73 21.88 16.81
N PRO A 289 -5.51 22.35 18.05
CA PRO A 289 -4.17 22.51 18.59
C PRO A 289 -3.38 21.19 18.55
N PRO A 290 -2.10 21.18 18.14
CA PRO A 290 -1.29 19.97 18.02
C PRO A 290 -1.23 19.11 19.28
N SER A 291 -1.38 19.72 20.46
CA SER A 291 -1.36 19.05 21.76
C SER A 291 -2.67 18.32 22.12
N ALA A 292 -3.75 18.56 21.39
CA ALA A 292 -5.05 17.92 21.61
C ALA A 292 -5.15 16.52 20.99
N TRP A 293 -4.34 16.24 19.94
CA TRP A 293 -4.32 14.93 19.30
C TRP A 293 -3.83 13.84 20.25
N THR A 294 -4.52 12.70 20.20
CA THR A 294 -4.22 11.48 20.98
C THR A 294 -3.80 10.30 20.10
N GLY A 295 -3.87 10.45 18.77
CA GLY A 295 -3.58 9.39 17.82
C GLY A 295 -3.66 9.85 16.37
N SER A 296 -3.32 8.94 15.46
CA SER A 296 -3.27 9.20 14.01
C SER A 296 -4.60 8.98 13.30
N VAL A 297 -5.52 8.22 13.90
CA VAL A 297 -6.77 7.75 13.26
C VAL A 297 -7.65 8.92 12.83
N ASP A 298 -7.99 9.82 13.76
CA ASP A 298 -8.85 10.98 13.49
C ASP A 298 -8.26 11.85 12.37
N ILE A 299 -6.95 12.09 12.41
CA ILE A 299 -6.23 12.90 11.41
C ILE A 299 -6.33 12.25 10.02
N LEU A 300 -6.02 10.96 9.91
CA LEU A 300 -6.00 10.27 8.61
C LEU A 300 -7.41 10.17 8.02
N LEU A 301 -8.42 9.85 8.83
CA LEU A 301 -9.81 9.78 8.37
C LEU A 301 -10.38 11.16 8.01
N GLU A 302 -10.02 12.22 8.74
CA GLU A 302 -10.36 13.60 8.36
C GLU A 302 -9.69 14.01 7.04
N TYR A 303 -8.41 13.68 6.85
CA TYR A 303 -7.71 13.93 5.59
C TYR A 303 -8.37 13.19 4.42
N ARG A 304 -8.75 11.92 4.63
CA ARG A 304 -9.38 11.10 3.61
C ARG A 304 -10.76 11.63 3.20
N SER A 305 -11.55 12.09 4.16
CA SER A 305 -12.93 12.54 3.95
C SER A 305 -13.03 13.98 3.44
N SER A 306 -12.19 14.88 3.94
CA SER A 306 -12.15 16.28 3.51
C SER A 306 -11.38 16.47 2.18
N GLU A 307 -10.47 15.55 1.87
CA GLU A 307 -9.48 15.67 0.80
C GLU A 307 -8.60 16.93 0.90
N THR A 308 -8.50 17.51 2.10
CA THR A 308 -7.71 18.72 2.36
C THR A 308 -6.79 18.52 3.56
N PRO A 309 -5.66 19.23 3.62
CA PRO A 309 -4.74 19.14 4.76
C PRO A 309 -5.40 19.43 6.12
N VAL A 310 -5.21 18.53 7.07
CA VAL A 310 -5.73 18.63 8.45
C VAL A 310 -4.91 19.63 9.25
N ARG A 311 -5.57 20.40 10.11
CA ARG A 311 -4.96 21.48 10.89
C ARG A 311 -5.10 21.16 12.39
N TYR A 312 -4.04 21.11 13.20
CA TYR A 312 -2.62 21.36 12.94
C TYR A 312 -1.74 20.26 13.54
N GLY A 313 -0.49 20.16 13.06
CA GLY A 313 0.53 19.25 13.58
C GLY A 313 1.81 19.96 14.02
N GLN A 314 2.58 19.26 14.85
CA GLN A 314 3.99 19.54 15.17
C GLN A 314 4.79 18.24 15.03
N CYS A 315 6.10 18.29 15.32
CA CYS A 315 7.04 17.18 15.06
C CYS A 315 6.54 15.80 15.54
N TRP A 316 5.99 15.69 16.76
CA TRP A 316 5.48 14.42 17.27
C TRP A 316 4.19 13.94 16.58
N VAL A 317 3.33 14.88 16.14
CA VAL A 317 2.09 14.55 15.41
C VAL A 317 2.47 14.00 14.04
N PHE A 318 3.41 14.65 13.34
CA PHE A 318 3.94 14.15 12.07
C PHE A 318 4.57 12.77 12.24
N ALA A 319 5.41 12.57 13.27
CA ALA A 319 6.03 11.29 13.54
C ALA A 319 5.00 10.19 13.86
N GLY A 320 3.97 10.50 14.65
CA GLY A 320 2.89 9.58 14.97
C GLY A 320 2.10 9.13 13.72
N VAL A 321 1.70 10.09 12.88
CA VAL A 321 0.99 9.81 11.61
C VAL A 321 1.86 9.03 10.64
N PHE A 322 3.13 9.41 10.49
CA PHE A 322 4.05 8.70 9.61
C PHE A 322 4.35 7.28 10.10
N ASN A 323 4.44 7.08 11.42
CA ASN A 323 4.62 5.76 12.00
C ASN A 323 3.40 4.86 11.75
N THR A 324 2.17 5.40 11.84
CA THR A 324 0.95 4.69 11.43
C THR A 324 1.03 4.28 9.96
N PHE A 325 1.38 5.20 9.06
CA PHE A 325 1.51 4.93 7.63
C PHE A 325 2.48 3.77 7.33
N LEU A 326 3.66 3.77 7.94
CA LEU A 326 4.66 2.72 7.74
C LEU A 326 4.18 1.36 8.30
N ARG A 327 3.70 1.33 9.55
CA ARG A 327 3.22 0.08 10.18
C ARG A 327 2.02 -0.51 9.45
N CYS A 328 1.08 0.33 9.00
CA CYS A 328 -0.10 -0.07 8.23
C CYS A 328 0.27 -0.74 6.89
N LEU A 329 1.34 -0.29 6.23
CA LEU A 329 1.82 -0.92 4.99
C LEU A 329 2.67 -2.17 5.26
N GLY A 330 3.05 -2.42 6.53
CA GLY A 330 3.90 -3.54 6.93
C GLY A 330 5.40 -3.23 6.95
N ILE A 331 5.80 -1.96 6.95
CA ILE A 331 7.21 -1.57 7.14
C ILE A 331 7.46 -1.39 8.65
N PRO A 332 8.40 -2.14 9.26
CA PRO A 332 8.74 -1.97 10.68
C PRO A 332 9.19 -0.53 10.98
N ALA A 333 8.56 0.12 11.95
CA ALA A 333 8.81 1.52 12.27
C ALA A 333 8.68 1.84 13.77
N ARG A 334 9.38 2.88 14.22
CA ARG A 334 9.29 3.43 15.58
C ARG A 334 9.53 4.94 15.60
N VAL A 335 8.93 5.63 16.57
CA VAL A 335 9.15 7.06 16.83
C VAL A 335 10.36 7.25 17.74
N ILE A 336 11.24 8.19 17.38
CA ILE A 336 12.44 8.54 18.15
C ILE A 336 12.35 10.01 18.59
N THR A 337 12.72 10.28 19.83
CA THR A 337 12.85 11.64 20.38
C THR A 337 14.33 11.96 20.56
N ASN A 338 14.75 13.10 20.01
CA ASN A 338 16.08 13.66 20.27
C ASN A 338 15.95 14.90 21.17
N TYR A 339 16.69 14.95 22.27
CA TYR A 339 16.73 16.10 23.17
C TYR A 339 17.89 17.01 22.76
N PHE A 340 17.68 18.33 22.77
CA PHE A 340 18.58 19.31 22.17
C PHE A 340 18.83 19.05 20.68
N SER A 341 17.76 18.96 19.91
CA SER A 341 17.83 18.66 18.49
C SER A 341 18.13 19.93 17.70
N ALA A 342 19.40 20.16 17.39
CA ALA A 342 19.81 21.28 16.55
C ALA A 342 19.00 21.35 15.25
N HIS A 343 18.37 22.49 15.02
CA HIS A 343 17.73 22.84 13.77
C HIS A 343 18.65 23.81 13.01
N ASP A 344 19.60 23.20 12.32
CA ASP A 344 20.60 23.87 11.48
C ASP A 344 19.91 24.47 10.24
N ASN A 345 20.10 25.77 10.00
CA ASN A 345 19.48 26.49 8.89
C ASN A 345 20.40 26.70 7.67
N ASP A 346 21.71 26.41 7.78
CA ASP A 346 22.68 26.62 6.69
C ASP A 346 23.46 25.35 6.31
N ALA A 347 23.15 24.22 6.95
CA ALA A 347 23.71 22.89 6.72
C ALA A 347 25.24 22.82 6.96
N ASN A 348 25.77 23.67 7.84
CA ASN A 348 27.19 23.73 8.16
C ASN A 348 27.63 22.76 9.28
N LEU A 349 26.69 22.00 9.88
CA LEU A 349 26.91 21.02 10.96
C LEU A 349 27.40 21.64 12.29
N GLN A 350 27.29 22.95 12.44
CA GLN A 350 27.62 23.72 13.63
C GLN A 350 26.41 24.57 14.04
N MET A 351 26.48 25.18 15.22
CA MET A 351 25.43 26.10 15.70
C MET A 351 26.10 27.43 16.01
N ASP A 352 25.73 28.47 15.28
CA ASP A 352 26.32 29.79 15.41
C ASP A 352 25.49 30.66 16.35
N ILE A 353 25.97 30.80 17.59
CA ILE A 353 25.40 31.71 18.59
C ILE A 353 26.22 33.00 18.63
N PHE A 354 25.64 34.08 18.12
CA PHE A 354 26.27 35.39 18.11
C PHE A 354 26.00 36.12 19.42
N LEU A 355 27.05 36.66 20.03
CA LEU A 355 26.97 37.45 21.26
C LEU A 355 27.26 38.91 20.95
N GLU A 356 26.54 39.81 21.61
CA GLU A 356 26.86 41.23 21.69
C GLU A 356 28.05 41.44 22.64
N GLU A 357 28.66 42.64 22.65
CA GLU A 357 29.85 42.94 23.48
C GLU A 357 29.63 42.74 24.98
N ASP A 358 28.39 42.85 25.46
CA ASP A 358 28.00 42.64 26.86
C ASP A 358 27.78 41.16 27.22
N GLY A 359 27.95 40.25 26.26
CA GLY A 359 27.75 38.81 26.41
C GLY A 359 26.31 38.33 26.21
N ASN A 360 25.36 39.22 25.89
CA ASN A 360 23.99 38.83 25.57
C ASN A 360 23.88 38.22 24.16
N VAL A 361 22.96 37.30 23.95
CA VAL A 361 22.74 36.69 22.62
C VAL A 361 22.08 37.69 21.68
N SER A 362 22.67 37.89 20.51
CA SER A 362 22.13 38.72 19.44
C SER A 362 21.01 37.99 18.70
N SER A 363 19.75 38.23 19.10
CA SER A 363 18.56 37.65 18.44
C SER A 363 18.43 38.02 16.95
N LYS A 364 19.11 39.09 16.51
CA LYS A 364 19.12 39.50 15.10
C LYS A 364 20.05 38.62 14.26
N LEU A 365 21.21 38.25 14.82
CA LEU A 365 22.27 37.52 14.12
C LEU A 365 22.14 36.00 14.28
N THR A 366 21.80 35.52 15.49
CA THR A 366 21.56 34.10 15.76
C THR A 366 20.30 33.64 15.05
N LYS A 367 20.46 32.77 14.04
CA LYS A 367 19.35 32.17 13.28
C LYS A 367 19.12 30.72 13.63
N ASP A 368 20.16 30.01 14.04
CA ASP A 368 20.05 28.62 14.47
C ASP A 368 19.29 28.50 15.79
N SER A 369 18.66 27.35 15.98
CA SER A 369 17.90 27.03 17.18
C SER A 369 18.11 25.58 17.60
N VAL A 370 17.84 25.29 18.87
CA VAL A 370 17.90 23.96 19.49
C VAL A 370 16.56 23.58 20.08
#